data_AF-A0A453ITJ4-F1
#
_entry.id   AF-A0A453ITJ4-F1
#
_cell.length_a   1.000
_cell.length_b   1.000
_cell.length_c   1.000
_cell.angle_alpha   90.00
_cell.angle_beta   90.00
_cell.angle_gamma   90.00
#
_symmetry.space_group_name_H-M   'P 1'
#
loop_
_entity.id
_entity.type
_entity.pdbx_description
1 polymer ?
#
loop_
_entity_poly.entity_id
_entity_poly.type
_entity_poly.pdbx_seq_one_letter_code
_entity_poly.pdbx_strand_id
1 'polypeptide(L)'
;MPPSWGEGFIVKDMKTPLVESTSVFADGTCSLDQLVNRTAASGKIVLCFSTMGMVSGEGAALAVYAGGGSGVIFADSSSRRSNQDNFLPTVHVNLRQGTHILNYIQSRSRQRPTVHVSASRTVVGSTPAPAIAYFSSRGPSSISPNILKPDVTAPGVNILAAWPPKSSPTMLPLDKRSTEWNFDTGTSMSCPHVTGIVAILRGQTVVSVLMLGFKSLSVLILVLVRMEALVLVLVLALEQM
;
A
#
# COMPACT_ATOMS: atom_id res chain seq x y z
N MET A 1 -21.04 15.48 13.57
CA MET A 1 -20.77 14.03 13.61
C MET A 1 -19.26 13.87 13.56
N PRO A 2 -18.60 13.25 14.55
CA PRO A 2 -17.15 13.02 14.47
C PRO A 2 -16.85 12.19 13.21
N PRO A 3 -15.74 12.45 12.49
CA PRO A 3 -15.42 11.75 11.26
C PRO A 3 -15.37 10.25 11.54
N SER A 4 -16.08 9.48 10.71
CA SER A 4 -16.09 8.04 10.86
C SER A 4 -14.69 7.49 10.56
N TRP A 5 -14.31 6.50 11.34
CA TRP A 5 -12.96 5.96 11.37
C TRP A 5 -12.59 5.37 10.01
N GLY A 6 -11.52 5.88 9.40
CA GLY A 6 -11.02 5.37 8.13
C GLY A 6 -11.72 5.92 6.87
N GLU A 7 -12.38 7.08 6.93
CA GLU A 7 -12.74 7.84 5.73
C GLU A 7 -11.49 8.41 5.04
N GLY A 8 -11.48 8.43 3.71
CA GLY A 8 -10.42 9.09 2.95
C GLY A 8 -10.40 10.59 3.20
N PHE A 9 -9.21 11.21 3.11
CA PHE A 9 -9.06 12.67 3.32
C PHE A 9 -9.84 13.55 2.32
N ILE A 10 -10.35 12.97 1.24
CA ILE A 10 -11.27 13.63 0.32
C ILE A 10 -12.69 13.43 0.82
N VAL A 11 -13.25 14.49 1.42
CA VAL A 11 -14.61 14.49 1.99
C VAL A 11 -15.66 15.07 1.03
N LYS A 12 -15.23 15.66 -0.09
CA LYS A 12 -16.10 16.27 -1.10
C LYS A 12 -15.71 15.78 -2.48
N ASP A 13 -16.73 15.48 -3.28
CA ASP A 13 -16.52 15.09 -4.66
C ASP A 13 -15.92 16.26 -5.47
N MET A 14 -15.00 15.94 -6.36
CA MET A 14 -14.35 16.89 -7.24
C MET A 14 -14.68 16.57 -8.68
N LYS A 15 -15.15 17.57 -9.43
CA LYS A 15 -15.30 17.50 -10.89
C LYS A 15 -14.28 18.44 -11.51
N THR A 16 -13.24 17.88 -12.10
CA THR A 16 -12.05 18.64 -12.49
C THR A 16 -11.64 18.27 -13.93
N PRO A 17 -11.08 19.22 -14.71
CA PRO A 17 -10.48 18.88 -15.99
C PRO A 17 -9.39 17.82 -15.83
N LEU A 18 -9.39 16.84 -16.73
CA LEU A 18 -8.43 15.76 -16.77
C LEU A 18 -7.48 16.00 -17.95
N VAL A 19 -6.18 15.90 -17.70
CA VAL A 19 -5.15 16.06 -18.74
C VAL A 19 -4.13 14.94 -18.72
N GLU A 20 -3.54 14.70 -19.89
CA GLU A 20 -2.41 13.79 -20.04
C GLU A 20 -1.12 14.45 -19.54
N SER A 21 -0.19 13.64 -19.03
CA SER A 21 1.11 14.10 -18.51
C SER A 21 1.93 14.90 -19.54
N THR A 22 1.87 14.58 -20.82
CA THR A 22 2.58 15.29 -21.90
C THR A 22 2.18 16.77 -22.06
N SER A 23 1.01 17.16 -21.53
CA SER A 23 0.58 18.57 -21.51
C SER A 23 1.16 19.39 -20.35
N VAL A 24 1.78 18.70 -19.38
CA VAL A 24 2.32 19.28 -18.13
C VAL A 24 3.83 19.08 -18.02
N PHE A 25 4.32 17.94 -18.52
CA PHE A 25 5.70 17.49 -18.43
C PHE A 25 6.32 17.33 -19.83
N ALA A 26 7.55 17.78 -20.01
CA ALA A 26 8.20 17.89 -21.32
C ALA A 26 8.37 16.56 -22.05
N ASP A 27 8.70 15.49 -21.32
CA ASP A 27 8.85 14.12 -21.82
C ASP A 27 7.64 13.22 -21.48
N GLY A 28 6.59 13.78 -20.86
CA GLY A 28 5.44 13.04 -20.35
C GLY A 28 5.69 12.26 -19.05
N THR A 29 6.90 12.32 -18.48
CA THR A 29 7.24 11.71 -17.19
C THR A 29 6.82 12.66 -16.06
N CYS A 30 6.02 12.16 -15.11
CA CYS A 30 5.56 12.96 -13.98
C CYS A 30 6.65 13.12 -12.90
N SER A 31 7.72 13.83 -13.23
CA SER A 31 8.81 14.19 -12.34
C SER A 31 8.98 15.71 -12.27
N LEU A 32 9.58 16.19 -11.18
CA LEU A 32 9.82 17.63 -10.98
C LEU A 32 10.73 18.20 -12.07
N ASP A 33 11.73 17.43 -12.51
CA ASP A 33 12.72 17.86 -13.51
C ASP A 33 12.10 18.10 -14.89
N GLN A 34 10.95 17.50 -15.16
CA GLN A 34 10.28 17.56 -16.46
C GLN A 34 9.12 18.56 -16.48
N LEU A 35 8.84 19.22 -15.36
CA LEU A 35 7.71 20.15 -15.24
C LEU A 35 7.94 21.40 -16.12
N VAL A 36 7.07 21.63 -17.11
CA VAL A 36 7.24 22.72 -18.09
C VAL A 36 7.07 24.11 -17.44
N ASN A 37 6.10 24.26 -16.54
CA ASN A 37 5.89 25.48 -15.75
C ASN A 37 5.10 25.17 -14.47
N ARG A 38 5.25 26.00 -13.44
CA ARG A 38 4.57 25.92 -12.13
C ARG A 38 3.06 26.09 -12.18
N THR A 39 2.50 26.45 -13.34
CA THR A 39 1.05 26.60 -13.54
C THR A 39 0.48 25.64 -14.58
N ALA A 40 1.30 24.75 -15.15
CA ALA A 40 0.89 23.88 -16.25
C ALA A 40 -0.28 22.94 -15.86
N ALA A 41 -0.30 22.48 -14.62
CA ALA A 41 -1.35 21.63 -14.06
C ALA A 41 -2.43 22.40 -13.29
N SER A 42 -2.40 23.75 -13.28
CA SER A 42 -3.27 24.57 -12.43
C SER A 42 -4.76 24.18 -12.53
N GLY A 43 -5.32 23.71 -11.41
CA GLY A 43 -6.73 23.32 -11.31
C GLY A 43 -7.12 22.05 -12.08
N LYS A 44 -6.14 21.20 -12.44
CA LYS A 44 -6.35 19.99 -13.25
C LYS A 44 -5.96 18.74 -12.48
N ILE A 45 -6.55 17.62 -12.88
CA ILE A 45 -6.07 16.27 -12.51
C ILE A 45 -5.22 15.74 -13.66
N VAL A 46 -4.04 15.19 -13.34
CA VAL A 46 -3.09 14.70 -14.34
C VAL A 46 -3.06 13.18 -14.33
N LEU A 47 -3.20 12.56 -15.52
CA LEU A 47 -2.95 11.14 -15.71
C LEU A 47 -1.45 10.92 -15.91
N CYS A 48 -0.86 10.14 -15.02
CA CYS A 48 0.56 9.77 -15.00
C CYS A 48 0.70 8.26 -15.16
N PHE A 49 1.61 7.82 -16.03
CA PHE A 49 1.98 6.41 -16.14
C PHE A 49 3.30 6.16 -15.39
N SER A 50 3.41 4.99 -14.76
CA SER A 50 4.67 4.49 -14.23
C SER A 50 5.66 4.29 -15.38
N THR A 51 6.86 4.85 -15.28
CA THR A 51 7.96 4.61 -16.22
C THR A 51 9.00 3.65 -15.61
N MET A 52 9.84 3.05 -16.44
CA MET A 52 11.01 2.31 -15.95
C MET A 52 12.03 3.32 -15.38
N GLY A 53 11.86 3.69 -14.10
CA GLY A 53 12.67 4.73 -13.44
C GLY A 53 12.06 5.23 -12.12
N MET A 54 12.62 6.33 -11.59
CA MET A 54 12.41 6.86 -10.22
C MET A 54 11.01 7.44 -9.90
N VAL A 55 10.02 7.36 -10.79
CA VAL A 55 8.73 8.02 -10.54
C VAL A 55 7.80 7.08 -9.78
N SER A 56 7.76 7.25 -8.45
CA SER A 56 6.72 6.70 -7.59
C SER A 56 5.43 7.52 -7.71
N GLY A 57 4.30 6.96 -7.27
CA GLY A 57 3.04 7.72 -7.20
C GLY A 57 3.15 8.97 -6.30
N GLU A 58 3.97 8.89 -5.25
CA GLU A 58 4.29 10.03 -4.38
C GLU A 58 5.11 11.11 -5.12
N GLY A 59 6.15 10.71 -5.86
CA GLY A 59 6.95 11.62 -6.68
C GLY A 59 6.12 12.31 -7.77
N ALA A 60 5.21 11.56 -8.40
CA ALA A 60 4.26 12.11 -9.37
C ALA A 60 3.30 13.12 -8.73
N ALA A 61 2.78 12.82 -7.53
CA ALA A 61 1.95 13.75 -6.78
C ALA A 61 2.69 15.04 -6.41
N LEU A 62 3.96 14.94 -6.01
CA LEU A 62 4.80 16.11 -5.76
C LEU A 62 5.04 16.95 -7.01
N ALA A 63 5.34 16.32 -8.14
CA ALA A 63 5.56 17.01 -9.41
C ALA A 63 4.29 17.74 -9.89
N VAL A 64 3.14 17.07 -9.78
CA VAL A 64 1.84 17.65 -10.16
C VAL A 64 1.43 18.77 -9.21
N TYR A 65 1.65 18.61 -7.90
CA TYR A 65 1.42 19.65 -6.91
C TYR A 65 2.27 20.91 -7.19
N ALA A 66 3.56 20.73 -7.53
CA ALA A 66 4.44 21.83 -7.90
C ALA A 66 3.98 22.57 -9.18
N GLY A 67 3.25 21.89 -10.07
CA GLY A 67 2.60 22.46 -11.25
C GLY A 67 1.23 23.10 -10.99
N GLY A 68 0.76 23.16 -9.74
CA GLY A 68 -0.56 23.68 -9.35
C GLY A 68 -1.71 22.69 -9.53
N GLY A 69 -1.41 21.41 -9.72
CA GLY A 69 -2.40 20.35 -9.93
C GLY A 69 -3.27 20.07 -8.71
N SER A 70 -4.51 19.66 -8.97
CA SER A 70 -5.51 19.33 -7.95
C SER A 70 -5.55 17.83 -7.62
N GLY A 71 -4.90 16.98 -8.41
CA GLY A 71 -4.85 15.54 -8.17
C GLY A 71 -4.10 14.76 -9.24
N VAL A 72 -3.85 13.49 -8.96
CA VAL A 72 -3.15 12.56 -9.85
C VAL A 72 -3.94 11.28 -10.02
N ILE A 73 -4.03 10.79 -11.25
CA ILE A 73 -4.37 9.40 -11.54
C ILE A 73 -3.07 8.71 -11.93
N PHE A 74 -2.61 7.81 -11.08
CA PHE A 74 -1.34 7.11 -11.29
C PHE A 74 -1.58 5.69 -11.78
N ALA A 75 -1.23 5.43 -13.04
CA ALA A 75 -1.33 4.13 -13.67
C ALA A 75 -0.03 3.34 -13.48
N ASP A 76 -0.09 2.24 -12.72
CA ASP A 76 1.05 1.33 -12.48
C ASP A 76 0.63 -0.12 -12.73
N SER A 77 1.62 -1.01 -12.79
CA SER A 77 1.46 -2.46 -12.74
C SER A 77 0.55 -2.89 -11.57
N SER A 78 -0.34 -3.83 -11.83
CA SER A 78 -1.29 -4.35 -10.82
C SER A 78 -0.60 -5.04 -9.64
N SER A 79 0.66 -5.43 -9.80
CA SER A 79 1.48 -5.98 -8.73
C SER A 79 1.87 -4.91 -7.70
N ARG A 80 2.02 -3.63 -8.07
CA ARG A 80 2.49 -2.56 -7.19
C ARG A 80 1.40 -1.79 -6.46
N ARG A 81 0.26 -2.44 -6.18
CA ARG A 81 -0.84 -1.81 -5.44
C ARG A 81 -0.44 -1.56 -3.98
N SER A 82 0.01 -0.34 -3.71
CA SER A 82 0.07 0.25 -2.37
C SER A 82 -0.88 1.45 -2.40
N ASN A 83 -1.93 1.42 -1.57
CA ASN A 83 -2.83 2.56 -1.42
C ASN A 83 -2.37 3.40 -0.23
N GLN A 84 -1.09 3.78 -0.21
CA GLN A 84 -0.60 4.68 0.81
C GLN A 84 -1.26 6.04 0.64
N ASP A 85 -1.61 6.64 1.77
CA ASP A 85 -2.15 7.98 1.79
C ASP A 85 -1.16 8.95 1.17
N ASN A 86 -1.69 9.88 0.39
CA ASN A 86 -0.90 10.92 -0.25
C ASN A 86 -1.46 12.29 0.20
N PHE A 87 -0.61 13.31 0.16
CA PHE A 87 -0.99 14.68 0.52
C PHE A 87 -1.85 15.33 -0.56
N LEU A 88 -1.66 14.89 -1.81
CA LEU A 88 -2.48 15.28 -2.95
C LEU A 88 -3.45 14.15 -3.30
N PRO A 89 -4.72 14.44 -3.62
CA PRO A 89 -5.67 13.46 -4.15
C PRO A 89 -5.06 12.56 -5.22
N THR A 90 -4.86 11.27 -4.90
CA THR A 90 -4.20 10.31 -5.79
C THR A 90 -5.06 9.07 -5.96
N VAL A 91 -5.34 8.70 -7.22
CA VAL A 91 -6.07 7.48 -7.57
C VAL A 91 -5.12 6.54 -8.29
N HIS A 92 -4.84 5.39 -7.68
CA HIS A 92 -4.05 4.33 -8.31
C HIS A 92 -4.92 3.46 -9.20
N VAL A 93 -4.54 3.32 -10.47
CA VAL A 93 -5.20 2.45 -11.44
C VAL A 93 -4.20 1.48 -12.05
N ASN A 94 -4.69 0.35 -12.59
CA ASN A 94 -3.79 -0.52 -13.36
C ASN A 94 -3.50 0.07 -14.75
N LEU A 95 -2.44 -0.38 -15.40
CA LEU A 95 -2.06 0.08 -16.74
C LEU A 95 -3.21 -0.02 -17.76
N ARG A 96 -4.00 -1.10 -17.74
CA ARG A 96 -5.15 -1.27 -18.65
C ARG A 96 -6.20 -0.17 -18.46
N GLN A 97 -6.57 0.10 -17.21
CA GLN A 97 -7.47 1.20 -16.84
C GLN A 97 -6.88 2.55 -17.24
N GLY A 98 -5.59 2.77 -16.98
CA GLY A 98 -4.85 3.95 -17.41
C GLY A 98 -4.95 4.19 -18.92
N THR A 99 -4.74 3.14 -19.74
CA THR A 99 -4.89 3.23 -21.20
C THR A 99 -6.32 3.56 -21.63
N HIS A 100 -7.34 2.99 -20.97
CA HIS A 100 -8.74 3.37 -21.24
C HIS A 100 -9.00 4.85 -20.93
N ILE A 101 -8.44 5.36 -19.83
CA ILE A 101 -8.56 6.79 -19.46
C ILE A 101 -7.81 7.67 -20.47
N LEU A 102 -6.62 7.26 -20.91
CA LEU A 102 -5.85 7.96 -21.95
C LEU A 102 -6.65 8.06 -23.26
N ASN A 103 -7.24 6.96 -23.72
CA ASN A 103 -8.10 6.95 -24.90
C ASN A 103 -9.32 7.87 -24.75
N TYR A 104 -9.90 7.95 -23.55
CA TYR A 104 -10.97 8.90 -23.24
C TYR A 104 -10.49 10.36 -23.37
N ILE A 105 -9.30 10.69 -22.86
CA ILE A 105 -8.71 12.03 -22.98
C ILE A 105 -8.52 12.40 -24.46
N GLN A 106 -7.92 11.50 -25.23
CA GLN A 106 -7.56 11.74 -26.63
C GLN A 106 -8.80 11.84 -27.54
N SER A 107 -9.77 10.93 -27.38
CA SER A 107 -11.01 10.93 -28.18
C SER A 107 -11.90 12.14 -27.96
N ARG A 108 -11.76 12.82 -26.80
CA ARG A 108 -12.55 14.00 -26.43
C ARG A 108 -11.71 15.26 -26.23
N SER A 109 -10.53 15.34 -26.83
CA SER A 109 -9.61 16.48 -26.71
C SER A 109 -10.28 17.84 -26.99
N ARG A 110 -11.20 17.89 -27.97
CA ARG A 110 -11.97 19.11 -28.30
C ARG A 110 -13.04 19.49 -27.26
N GLN A 111 -13.44 18.57 -26.39
CA GLN A 111 -14.53 18.75 -25.42
C GLN A 111 -14.03 18.98 -23.98
N ARG A 112 -12.71 19.12 -23.78
CA ARG A 112 -12.07 19.28 -22.46
C ARG A 112 -12.50 18.16 -21.49
N PRO A 113 -11.90 16.96 -21.58
CA PRO A 113 -12.29 15.82 -20.77
C PRO A 113 -12.26 16.18 -19.28
N THR A 114 -13.27 15.72 -18.56
CA THR A 114 -13.38 15.92 -17.10
C THR A 114 -13.44 14.57 -16.41
N VAL A 115 -13.03 14.54 -15.14
CA VAL A 115 -13.15 13.38 -14.26
C VAL A 115 -13.89 13.78 -12.99
N HIS A 116 -14.64 12.83 -12.44
CA HIS A 116 -15.28 12.95 -11.15
C HIS A 116 -14.58 12.02 -10.17
N VAL A 117 -13.98 12.59 -9.11
CA VAL A 117 -13.32 11.84 -8.04
C VAL A 117 -14.15 11.99 -6.78
N SER A 118 -14.60 10.87 -6.23
CA SER A 118 -15.38 10.82 -5.00
C SER A 118 -14.54 10.36 -3.81
N ALA A 119 -15.09 10.49 -2.61
CA ALA A 119 -14.48 9.98 -1.39
C ALA A 119 -14.14 8.48 -1.48
N SER A 120 -13.01 8.10 -0.88
CA SER A 120 -12.58 6.70 -0.81
C SER A 120 -13.63 5.83 -0.10
N ARG A 121 -13.84 4.62 -0.60
CA ARG A 121 -14.74 3.63 0.01
C ARG A 121 -14.02 2.31 0.20
N THR A 122 -14.25 1.66 1.34
CA THR A 122 -13.71 0.33 1.62
C THR A 122 -14.59 -0.74 0.98
N VAL A 123 -13.98 -1.64 0.21
CA VAL A 123 -14.64 -2.82 -0.36
C VAL A 123 -14.08 -4.06 0.34
N VAL A 124 -14.97 -4.82 0.98
CA VAL A 124 -14.62 -6.05 1.70
C VAL A 124 -14.93 -7.27 0.82
N GLY A 125 -14.16 -8.35 0.97
CA GLY A 125 -14.36 -9.60 0.22
C GLY A 125 -13.75 -9.60 -1.18
N SER A 126 -12.75 -8.75 -1.43
CA SER A 126 -12.03 -8.73 -2.70
C SER A 126 -11.14 -9.98 -2.86
N THR A 127 -11.10 -10.52 -4.08
CA THR A 127 -10.26 -11.67 -4.43
C THR A 127 -9.14 -11.24 -5.39
N PRO A 128 -7.91 -11.74 -5.24
CA PRO A 128 -7.46 -12.72 -4.24
C PRO A 128 -7.03 -12.06 -2.92
N ALA A 129 -7.62 -12.50 -1.80
CA ALA A 129 -7.17 -12.18 -0.45
C ALA A 129 -7.21 -13.44 0.41
N PRO A 130 -6.17 -13.74 1.22
CA PRO A 130 -4.91 -13.01 1.34
C PRO A 130 -3.96 -13.24 0.14
N ALA A 131 -3.08 -12.27 -0.10
CA ALA A 131 -2.01 -12.37 -1.10
C ALA A 131 -0.73 -11.73 -0.55
N ILE A 132 0.43 -12.23 -0.95
CA ILE A 132 1.72 -11.66 -0.53
C ILE A 132 1.92 -10.30 -1.22
N ALA A 133 2.16 -9.27 -0.42
CA ALA A 133 2.42 -7.92 -0.93
C ALA A 133 3.71 -7.87 -1.78
N TYR A 134 3.73 -7.05 -2.82
CA TYR A 134 4.86 -6.99 -3.76
C TYR A 134 6.17 -6.53 -3.12
N PHE A 135 6.09 -5.69 -2.08
CA PHE A 135 7.24 -5.17 -1.36
C PHE A 135 7.75 -6.15 -0.28
N SER A 136 7.02 -7.23 0.00
CA SER A 136 7.45 -8.21 0.99
C SER A 136 8.70 -8.92 0.49
N SER A 137 9.79 -8.82 1.26
CA SER A 137 11.02 -9.56 0.99
C SER A 137 10.76 -11.06 0.89
N ARG A 138 11.50 -11.72 -0.01
CA ARG A 138 11.39 -13.15 -0.29
C ARG A 138 12.72 -13.83 0.01
N GLY A 139 12.66 -15.07 0.48
CA GLY A 139 13.85 -15.91 0.61
C GLY A 139 14.34 -16.48 -0.72
N PRO A 140 15.39 -17.31 -0.69
CA PRO A 140 16.10 -17.77 0.52
C PRO A 140 16.95 -16.67 1.18
N SER A 141 17.27 -16.84 2.47
CA SER A 141 18.13 -15.90 3.19
C SER A 141 19.56 -15.97 2.64
N SER A 142 20.17 -14.83 2.30
CA SER A 142 21.57 -14.78 1.84
C SER A 142 22.56 -15.15 2.95
N ILE A 143 22.20 -14.90 4.21
CA ILE A 143 23.05 -15.19 5.39
C ILE A 143 22.97 -16.67 5.76
N SER A 144 21.81 -17.30 5.55
CA SER A 144 21.59 -18.70 5.91
C SER A 144 20.70 -19.37 4.86
N PRO A 145 21.25 -19.73 3.69
CA PRO A 145 20.46 -20.27 2.57
C PRO A 145 19.73 -21.58 2.92
N ASN A 146 20.27 -22.34 3.87
CA ASN A 146 19.70 -23.60 4.35
C ASN A 146 18.51 -23.41 5.32
N ILE A 147 18.21 -22.17 5.74
CA ILE A 147 17.08 -21.84 6.61
C ILE A 147 16.04 -21.07 5.79
N LEU A 148 14.85 -21.64 5.65
CA LEU A 148 13.75 -21.00 4.92
C LEU A 148 13.29 -19.72 5.64
N LYS A 149 13.17 -18.64 4.88
CA LYS A 149 12.64 -17.34 5.30
C LYS A 149 11.72 -16.77 4.20
N PRO A 150 10.71 -15.95 4.55
CA PRO A 150 10.25 -15.62 5.90
C PRO A 150 9.54 -16.82 6.59
N ASP A 151 9.45 -16.82 7.93
CA ASP A 151 8.86 -17.94 8.68
C ASP A 151 7.32 -17.93 8.69
N VAL A 152 6.72 -16.74 8.73
CA VAL A 152 5.28 -16.53 8.87
C VAL A 152 4.84 -15.26 8.14
N THR A 153 3.57 -15.22 7.73
CA THR A 153 2.94 -14.04 7.13
C THR A 153 1.76 -13.58 7.97
N ALA A 154 1.47 -12.28 7.93
CA ALA A 154 0.35 -11.65 8.62
C ALA A 154 -0.12 -10.40 7.86
N PRO A 155 -1.33 -9.89 8.12
CA PRO A 155 -1.83 -8.67 7.47
C PRO A 155 -0.90 -7.47 7.68
N GLY A 156 -0.52 -6.81 6.58
CA GLY A 156 0.39 -5.66 6.61
C GLY A 156 0.17 -4.66 5.50
N VAL A 157 -0.98 -4.70 4.82
CA VAL A 157 -1.36 -3.74 3.78
C VAL A 157 -2.63 -3.03 4.21
N ASN A 158 -2.62 -1.69 4.15
CA ASN A 158 -3.71 -0.80 4.58
C ASN A 158 -4.22 -1.15 5.99
N ILE A 159 -3.31 -1.24 6.97
CA ILE A 159 -3.65 -1.47 8.37
C ILE A 159 -3.96 -0.12 9.02
N LEU A 160 -5.17 0.02 9.58
CA LEU A 160 -5.56 1.18 10.37
C LEU A 160 -5.01 1.03 11.79
N ALA A 161 -4.23 2.02 12.25
CA ALA A 161 -3.69 2.04 13.60
C ALA A 161 -3.63 3.47 14.16
N ALA A 162 -3.40 3.58 15.46
CA ALA A 162 -3.22 4.87 16.13
C ALA A 162 -2.01 5.61 15.57
N TRP A 163 -2.15 6.92 15.39
CA TRP A 163 -1.13 7.79 14.82
C TRP A 163 -0.89 9.01 15.70
N PRO A 164 0.37 9.47 15.88
CA PRO A 164 0.64 10.65 16.67
C PRO A 164 0.01 11.90 16.02
N PRO A 165 -0.81 12.69 16.75
CA PRO A 165 -1.47 13.87 16.18
C PRO A 165 -0.48 14.95 15.69
N LYS A 166 0.76 14.93 16.17
CA LYS A 166 1.81 15.86 15.77
C LYS A 166 2.56 15.43 14.51
N SER A 167 2.34 14.21 14.03
CA SER A 167 2.96 13.67 12.83
C SER A 167 1.98 13.76 11.66
N SER A 168 2.45 14.21 10.49
CA SER A 168 1.61 14.21 9.30
C SER A 168 1.31 12.77 8.85
N PRO A 169 0.12 12.50 8.28
CA PRO A 169 -0.25 11.15 7.81
C PRO A 169 0.73 10.56 6.79
N THR A 170 1.35 11.42 5.97
CA THR A 170 2.32 11.04 4.94
C THR A 170 3.78 11.13 5.39
N MET A 171 4.03 11.58 6.62
CA MET A 171 5.36 11.94 7.13
C MET A 171 6.11 13.01 6.31
N LEU A 172 5.47 13.62 5.31
CA LEU A 172 6.05 14.68 4.51
C LEU A 172 5.94 16.03 5.24
N PRO A 173 6.98 16.88 5.22
CA PRO A 173 6.94 18.20 5.84
C PRO A 173 5.89 19.15 5.25
N LEU A 174 5.51 18.91 3.98
CA LEU A 174 4.52 19.70 3.26
C LEU A 174 3.09 19.39 3.71
N ASP A 175 2.85 18.17 4.19
CA ASP A 175 1.55 17.73 4.66
C ASP A 175 1.31 18.26 6.08
N LYS A 176 0.35 19.18 6.21
CA LYS A 176 0.01 19.82 7.49
C LYS A 176 -1.19 19.18 8.18
N ARG A 177 -1.74 18.08 7.63
CA ARG A 177 -2.87 17.38 8.24
C ARG A 177 -2.43 16.71 9.54
N SER A 178 -3.41 16.52 10.42
CA SER A 178 -3.26 15.82 11.70
C SER A 178 -4.38 14.80 11.81
N THR A 179 -4.05 13.61 12.28
CA THR A 179 -5.02 12.52 12.50
C THR A 179 -4.59 11.70 13.73
N GLU A 180 -5.57 11.13 14.41
CA GLU A 180 -5.36 10.19 15.51
C GLU A 180 -5.21 8.74 15.00
N TRP A 181 -5.61 8.50 13.75
CA TRP A 181 -5.62 7.19 13.10
C TRP A 181 -5.15 7.30 11.66
N ASN A 182 -4.30 6.38 11.23
CA ASN A 182 -3.71 6.39 9.90
C ASN A 182 -3.70 4.99 9.29
N PHE A 183 -3.84 4.92 7.97
CA PHE A 183 -3.60 3.69 7.24
C PHE A 183 -2.14 3.62 6.84
N ASP A 184 -1.48 2.51 7.17
CA ASP A 184 -0.11 2.28 6.73
C ASP A 184 0.10 0.84 6.26
N THR A 185 1.20 0.64 5.53
CA THR A 185 1.51 -0.57 4.79
C THR A 185 2.98 -0.91 4.96
N GLY A 186 3.27 -2.16 5.34
CA GLY A 186 4.61 -2.66 5.48
C GLY A 186 4.67 -3.97 6.26
N THR A 187 5.82 -4.65 6.18
CA THR A 187 6.12 -5.79 7.07
C THR A 187 6.20 -5.35 8.54
N SER A 188 6.53 -4.08 8.79
CA SER A 188 6.43 -3.45 10.11
C SER A 188 5.00 -3.46 10.67
N MET A 189 3.97 -3.46 9.82
CA MET A 189 2.57 -3.56 10.24
C MET A 189 2.12 -5.03 10.38
N SER A 190 2.73 -5.96 9.64
CA SER A 190 2.55 -7.41 9.87
C SER A 190 3.15 -7.89 11.19
N CYS A 191 4.31 -7.36 11.60
CA CYS A 191 5.02 -7.75 12.81
C CYS A 191 4.19 -7.69 14.12
N PRO A 192 3.48 -6.59 14.44
CA PRO A 192 2.67 -6.51 15.66
C PRO A 192 1.49 -7.48 15.67
N HIS A 193 0.93 -7.87 14.51
CA HIS A 193 -0.10 -8.90 14.44
C HIS A 193 0.43 -10.26 14.93
N VAL A 194 1.61 -10.67 14.44
CA VAL A 194 2.26 -11.92 14.88
C VAL A 194 2.65 -11.83 16.36
N THR A 195 3.22 -10.71 16.77
CA THR A 195 3.63 -10.48 18.16
C THR A 195 2.44 -10.56 19.12
N GLY A 196 1.31 -9.95 18.77
CA GLY A 196 0.08 -9.99 19.56
C GLY A 196 -0.48 -11.40 19.70
N ILE A 197 -0.52 -12.17 18.60
CA ILE A 197 -0.91 -13.58 18.62
C ILE A 197 0.01 -14.35 19.58
N VAL A 198 1.33 -14.25 19.42
CA VAL A 198 2.30 -14.95 20.29
C VAL A 198 2.15 -14.56 21.76
N ALA A 199 1.92 -13.28 22.06
CA ALA A 199 1.72 -12.80 23.43
C ALA A 199 0.47 -13.44 24.07
N ILE A 200 -0.65 -13.51 23.35
CA ILE A 200 -1.87 -14.16 23.81
C ILE A 200 -1.61 -15.64 24.10
N LEU A 201 -0.96 -16.35 23.18
CA LEU A 201 -0.66 -17.77 23.35
C LEU A 201 0.23 -18.02 24.56
N ARG A 202 1.26 -17.19 24.76
CA ARG A 202 2.15 -17.30 25.93
C ARG A 202 1.42 -17.01 27.23
N GLY A 203 0.47 -16.06 27.22
CA GLY A 203 -0.39 -15.76 28.38
C GLY A 203 -1.46 -16.82 28.64
N GLN A 204 -1.83 -17.61 27.62
CA GLN A 204 -2.78 -18.72 27.73
C GLN A 204 -2.14 -20.06 28.08
N THR A 205 -0.81 -20.14 28.21
CA THR A 205 -0.13 -21.39 28.57
C THR A 205 -0.33 -21.77 30.04
N VAL A 206 -1.52 -22.30 30.33
CA VAL A 206 -1.65 -23.66 30.84
C VAL A 206 -2.13 -24.51 29.66
N VAL A 207 -1.24 -25.35 29.12
CA VAL A 207 -1.49 -26.44 28.16
C VAL A 207 -1.75 -26.06 26.68
N SER A 208 -0.76 -26.41 25.85
CA SER A 208 -0.86 -27.00 24.51
C SER A 208 -2.14 -26.74 23.71
N VAL A 209 -2.08 -25.83 22.74
CA VAL A 209 -2.53 -26.01 21.33
C VAL A 209 -2.36 -24.66 20.66
N LEU A 210 -1.33 -24.50 19.84
CA LEU A 210 -1.47 -23.67 18.66
C LEU A 210 -0.57 -24.17 17.55
N MET A 211 -1.14 -25.00 16.67
CA MET A 211 -0.94 -24.94 15.22
C MET A 211 -1.89 -25.97 14.56
N LEU A 212 -3.20 -25.71 14.58
CA LEU A 212 -4.17 -26.41 13.73
C LEU A 212 -5.06 -25.37 13.07
N GLY A 213 -4.62 -24.86 11.92
CA GLY A 213 -5.43 -23.87 11.20
C GLY A 213 -4.78 -23.20 9.99
N PHE A 214 -3.84 -23.82 9.29
CA PHE A 214 -3.45 -23.36 7.95
C PHE A 214 -4.06 -24.29 6.90
N LYS A 215 -4.97 -23.73 6.08
CA LYS A 215 -5.52 -24.36 4.89
C LYS A 215 -4.43 -24.48 3.82
N SER A 216 -3.60 -25.50 3.91
CA SER A 216 -3.07 -26.25 2.77
C SER A 216 -2.30 -27.44 3.34
N LEU A 217 -2.70 -28.64 2.94
CA LEU A 217 -2.17 -29.91 3.40
C LEU A 217 -0.64 -29.96 3.35
N SER A 218 -0.06 -30.51 4.42
CA SER A 218 1.30 -31.08 4.54
C SER A 218 2.42 -30.16 5.09
N VAL A 219 2.43 -29.88 6.41
CA VAL A 219 3.69 -29.58 7.14
C VAL A 219 3.59 -30.06 8.61
N LEU A 220 4.57 -30.85 9.04
CA LEU A 220 4.82 -31.27 10.43
C LEU A 220 5.47 -30.11 11.20
N ILE A 221 4.93 -29.75 12.38
CA ILE A 221 5.35 -28.57 13.15
C ILE A 221 5.97 -29.00 14.48
N LEU A 222 7.17 -28.48 14.77
CA LEU A 222 7.96 -28.76 15.95
C LEU A 222 7.74 -27.64 17.01
N VAL A 223 6.95 -27.88 18.07
CA VAL A 223 6.70 -26.95 19.21
C VAL A 223 7.60 -27.23 20.42
N LEU A 224 8.54 -26.32 20.74
CA LEU A 224 9.38 -26.39 21.95
C LEU A 224 8.72 -25.63 23.11
N VAL A 225 8.29 -26.35 24.16
CA VAL A 225 7.70 -25.78 25.39
C VAL A 225 8.76 -25.78 26.49
N ARG A 226 9.06 -24.62 27.07
CA ARG A 226 9.97 -24.48 28.22
C ARG A 226 9.13 -24.27 29.49
N MET A 227 8.97 -25.32 30.31
CA MET A 227 8.53 -25.19 31.70
C MET A 227 9.76 -25.33 32.61
N GLU A 228 9.83 -24.51 33.65
CA GLU A 228 10.92 -24.58 34.63
C GLU A 228 11.05 -26.01 35.17
N ALA A 229 12.29 -26.52 35.15
CA ALA A 229 12.76 -27.85 35.56
C ALA A 229 12.69 -29.03 34.55
N LEU A 230 12.24 -28.88 33.30
CA LEU A 230 12.46 -29.94 32.29
C LEU A 230 12.64 -29.34 30.88
N VAL A 231 13.82 -29.52 30.30
CA VAL A 231 14.08 -29.19 28.89
C VAL A 231 13.58 -30.36 28.05
N LEU A 232 12.46 -30.18 27.33
CA LEU A 232 12.08 -31.08 26.25
C LEU A 232 12.52 -30.45 24.93
N VAL A 233 13.71 -30.80 24.45
CA VAL A 233 14.15 -30.47 23.07
C VAL A 233 13.41 -31.39 22.12
N LEU A 234 12.82 -30.79 21.10
CA LEU A 234 12.00 -31.46 20.12
C LEU A 234 12.88 -31.85 18.91
N VAL A 235 12.80 -33.10 18.45
CA VAL A 235 13.30 -33.58 17.16
C VAL A 235 12.26 -34.55 16.60
N LEU A 236 11.64 -34.21 15.48
CA LEU A 236 11.00 -35.20 14.61
C LEU A 236 11.65 -35.03 13.25
N ALA A 237 12.69 -35.83 13.04
CA ALA A 237 13.13 -36.20 11.72
C ALA A 237 11.98 -36.93 11.02
N LEU A 238 11.68 -36.55 9.78
CA LEU A 238 11.04 -37.46 8.86
C LEU A 238 11.89 -37.49 7.60
N GLU A 239 12.75 -38.50 7.62
CA GLU A 239 13.33 -39.20 6.50
C GLU A 239 12.22 -39.58 5.50
N GLN A 240 12.25 -39.02 4.29
CA GLN A 240 11.69 -39.63 3.08
C GLN A 240 12.40 -39.04 1.84
N MET A 241 13.68 -39.37 1.71
CA MET A 241 14.33 -40.03 0.56
C MET A 241 15.78 -40.29 0.92
#